data_AF-A0A9P7C3S8-F1
#
_entry.id   AF-A0A9P7C3S8-F1
#
_cell.length_a   1.000
_cell.length_b   1.000
_cell.length_c   1.000
_cell.angle_alpha   90.00
_cell.angle_beta   90.00
_cell.angle_gamma   90.00
#
_symmetry.space_group_name_H-M   'P 1'
#
loop_
_entity.id
_entity.type
_entity.pdbx_description
1 polymer ?
#
loop_
_entity_poly.entity_id
_entity_poly.type
_entity_poly.pdbx_seq_one_letter_code
_entity_poly.pdbx_strand_id
1 'polypeptide(L)'
;MDIANSALRLAERRGAAGKAPPLESSKAQVELANARIEARTADAALEAARRELGLLWGNAQPDFESVDGKLDALPQRGSLDELSAALGDAPLMQGGRLAVALGRALLEVEKSTRYPDITLSAGVARDNEAGRNMAQLGVSIPLPLPTKRKTPIANWRRA
;
A
#
# COMPACT_ATOMS: atom_id res chain seq x y z
N MET A 1 16.74 -23.35 27.58
CA MET A 1 17.78 -24.18 26.92
C MET A 1 18.69 -24.89 27.92
N ASP A 2 19.24 -24.21 28.93
CA ASP A 2 20.20 -24.81 29.87
C ASP A 2 19.63 -25.91 30.78
N ILE A 3 18.36 -25.81 31.17
CA ILE A 3 17.70 -26.82 32.02
C ILE A 3 17.52 -28.14 31.24
N ALA A 4 17.12 -28.07 29.97
CA ALA A 4 16.91 -29.23 29.11
C ALA A 4 18.23 -29.97 28.78
N ASN A 5 19.30 -29.23 28.49
CA ASN A 5 20.62 -29.82 28.27
C ASN A 5 21.22 -30.45 29.53
N SER A 6 20.91 -29.90 30.71
CA SER A 6 21.37 -30.43 31.98
C SER A 6 20.63 -31.70 32.39
N ALA A 7 19.33 -31.79 32.09
CA ALA A 7 18.53 -33.00 32.28
C ALA A 7 18.98 -34.16 31.37
N LEU A 8 19.29 -33.88 30.09
CA LEU A 8 19.79 -34.89 29.15
C LEU A 8 21.13 -35.47 29.61
N ARG A 9 22.09 -34.62 30.00
CA ARG A 9 23.41 -35.09 30.48
C ARG A 9 23.31 -35.95 31.74
N LEU A 10 22.34 -35.69 32.61
CA LEU A 10 22.11 -36.49 33.80
C LEU A 10 21.45 -37.85 33.46
N ALA A 11 20.55 -37.88 32.48
CA ALA A 11 19.92 -39.09 31.98
C ALA A 11 20.92 -40.01 31.23
N GLU A 12 21.76 -39.44 30.37
CA GLU A 12 22.82 -40.16 29.64
C GLU A 12 23.84 -40.80 30.60
N ARG A 13 24.25 -40.06 31.64
CA ARG A 13 25.16 -40.60 32.68
C ARG A 13 24.53 -41.72 33.52
N ARG A 14 23.20 -41.68 33.74
CA ARG A 14 22.46 -42.76 34.43
C ARG A 14 22.19 -43.98 33.53
N GLY A 15 21.99 -43.76 32.23
CA GLY A 15 21.87 -44.81 31.22
C GLY A 15 23.17 -45.57 30.97
N ALA A 16 24.31 -44.86 30.87
CA ALA A 16 25.64 -45.47 30.75
C ALA A 16 26.04 -46.33 31.98
N ALA A 17 25.42 -46.08 33.14
CA ALA A 17 25.60 -46.85 34.36
C ALA A 17 24.62 -48.04 34.51
N GLY A 18 23.81 -48.36 33.48
CA GLY A 18 22.92 -49.53 33.46
C GLY A 18 21.73 -49.49 34.43
N LYS A 19 21.40 -48.33 35.00
CA LYS A 19 20.40 -48.19 36.09
C LYS A 19 19.09 -47.48 35.69
N ALA A 20 18.91 -47.11 34.42
CA ALA A 20 17.68 -46.52 33.91
C ALA A 20 17.08 -47.40 32.79
N PRO A 21 15.77 -47.74 32.82
CA PRO A 21 15.14 -48.52 31.76
C PRO A 21 15.31 -47.83 30.39
N PRO A 22 15.59 -48.55 29.29
CA PRO A 22 15.75 -47.99 27.95
C PRO A 22 14.62 -47.04 27.52
N LEU A 23 13.41 -47.28 28.05
CA LEU A 23 12.23 -46.47 27.80
C LEU A 23 12.30 -45.05 28.39
N GLU A 24 12.88 -44.88 29.58
CA GLU A 24 13.02 -43.58 30.24
C GLU A 24 14.02 -42.68 29.47
N SER A 25 15.12 -43.26 28.99
CA SER A 25 16.09 -42.54 28.14
C SER A 25 15.48 -42.14 26.79
N SER A 26 14.68 -43.02 26.19
CA SER A 26 13.99 -42.72 24.93
C SER A 26 12.95 -41.60 25.11
N LYS A 27 12.17 -41.63 26.19
CA LYS A 27 11.20 -40.58 26.53
C LYS A 27 11.87 -39.22 26.74
N ALA A 28 12.99 -39.19 27.46
CA ALA A 28 13.76 -37.96 27.67
C ALA A 28 14.34 -37.39 26.35
N GLN A 29 14.77 -38.25 25.41
CA GLN A 29 15.24 -37.83 24.10
C GLN A 29 14.12 -37.24 23.24
N VAL A 30 12.93 -37.84 23.26
CA VAL A 30 11.76 -37.32 22.54
C VAL A 30 11.36 -35.96 23.09
N GLU A 31 11.32 -35.80 24.41
CA GLU A 31 10.97 -34.52 25.04
C GLU A 31 11.97 -33.41 24.67
N LEU A 32 13.27 -33.73 24.65
CA LEU A 32 14.29 -32.80 24.19
C LEU A 32 14.14 -32.44 22.72
N ALA A 33 13.82 -33.42 21.86
CA ALA A 33 13.58 -33.19 20.45
C ALA A 33 12.38 -32.26 20.25
N ASN A 34 11.28 -32.48 20.98
CA ASN A 34 10.10 -31.63 20.96
C ASN A 34 10.43 -30.19 21.42
N ALA A 35 11.12 -30.03 22.54
CA ALA A 35 11.53 -28.71 23.02
C ALA A 35 12.44 -27.96 22.03
N ARG A 36 13.29 -28.68 21.28
CA ARG A 36 14.12 -28.09 20.22
C ARG A 36 13.31 -27.67 19.00
N ILE A 37 12.31 -28.47 18.62
CA ILE A 37 11.38 -28.11 17.55
C ILE A 37 10.61 -26.85 17.96
N GLU A 38 10.07 -26.81 19.18
CA GLU A 38 9.32 -25.67 19.70
C GLU A 38 10.16 -24.39 19.72
N ALA A 39 11.40 -24.46 20.21
CA ALA A 39 12.32 -23.33 20.16
C ALA A 39 12.57 -22.83 18.73
N ARG A 40 12.83 -23.74 17.78
CA ARG A 40 13.03 -23.36 16.36
C ARG A 40 11.78 -22.75 15.75
N THR A 41 10.59 -23.24 16.12
CA THR A 41 9.33 -22.66 15.64
C THR A 41 9.10 -21.26 16.22
N ALA A 42 9.44 -21.04 17.49
CA ALA A 42 9.36 -19.73 18.12
C ALA A 42 10.36 -18.74 17.48
N ASP A 43 11.59 -19.17 17.21
CA ASP A 43 12.59 -18.35 16.51
C ASP A 43 12.13 -17.99 15.09
N ALA A 44 11.58 -18.95 14.35
CA ALA A 44 11.03 -18.71 13.02
C ALA A 44 9.84 -17.73 13.04
N ALA A 45 8.97 -17.83 14.05
CA ALA A 45 7.84 -16.93 14.23
C ALA A 45 8.29 -15.51 14.58
N LEU A 46 9.30 -15.36 15.44
CA LEU A 46 9.90 -14.07 15.77
C LEU A 46 10.49 -13.39 14.52
N GLU A 47 11.25 -14.13 13.73
CA GLU A 47 11.83 -13.63 12.49
C GLU A 47 10.75 -13.23 11.46
N ALA A 48 9.65 -13.98 11.38
CA ALA A 48 8.51 -13.62 10.54
C ALA A 48 7.84 -12.32 11.00
N ALA A 49 7.57 -12.19 12.30
CA ALA A 49 6.96 -11.00 12.88
C ALA A 49 7.82 -9.75 12.71
N ARG A 50 9.16 -9.87 12.83
CA ARG A 50 10.11 -8.77 12.56
C ARG A 50 10.04 -8.29 11.11
N ARG A 51 10.00 -9.23 10.15
CA ARG A 51 9.86 -8.88 8.74
C ARG A 51 8.53 -8.19 8.46
N GLU A 52 7.44 -8.69 9.02
CA GLU A 52 6.11 -8.07 8.88
C GLU A 52 6.09 -6.64 9.43
N LEU A 53 6.69 -6.41 10.61
CA LEU A 53 6.83 -5.08 11.18
C LEU A 53 7.67 -4.14 10.31
N GLY A 54 8.80 -4.63 9.78
CA GLY A 54 9.62 -3.88 8.83
C GLY A 54 8.82 -3.45 7.60
N LEU A 55 8.03 -4.37 7.02
CA LEU A 55 7.17 -4.07 5.87
C LEU A 55 6.12 -3.00 6.19
N LEU A 56 5.51 -3.05 7.38
CA LEU A 56 4.55 -2.03 7.83
C LEU A 56 5.17 -0.64 7.99
N TRP A 57 6.46 -0.58 8.35
CA TRP A 57 7.21 0.67 8.46
C TRP A 57 7.92 1.10 7.17
N GLY A 58 7.72 0.37 6.06
CA GLY A 58 8.33 0.68 4.77
C GLY A 58 9.81 0.32 4.68
N ASN A 59 10.34 -0.46 5.63
CA ASN A 59 11.70 -0.98 5.58
C ASN A 59 11.68 -2.49 5.27
N ALA A 60 12.07 -2.86 4.05
CA ALA A 60 12.12 -4.26 3.61
C ALA A 60 13.19 -5.10 4.35
N GLN A 61 14.17 -4.45 4.97
CA GLN A 61 15.23 -5.08 5.77
C GLN A 61 15.26 -4.43 7.15
N PRO A 62 14.48 -4.94 8.13
CA PRO A 62 14.46 -4.38 9.47
C PRO A 62 15.89 -4.37 10.05
N ASP A 63 16.36 -3.20 10.46
CA ASP A 63 17.69 -2.91 11.01
C ASP A 63 17.72 -2.97 12.54
N PHE A 64 16.62 -3.42 13.15
CA PHE A 64 16.46 -3.55 14.60
C PHE A 64 16.53 -5.01 15.06
N GLU A 65 17.25 -5.26 16.14
CA GLU A 65 17.37 -6.58 16.76
C GLU A 65 16.29 -6.83 17.82
N SER A 66 15.66 -5.81 18.38
CA SER A 66 14.63 -5.97 19.41
C SER A 66 13.57 -4.88 19.32
N VAL A 67 12.35 -5.22 19.74
CA VAL A 67 11.21 -4.31 19.83
C VAL A 67 10.65 -4.47 21.23
N ASP A 68 10.68 -3.39 22.00
CA ASP A 68 10.04 -3.35 23.31
C ASP A 68 8.72 -2.60 23.19
N GLY A 69 7.66 -3.16 23.77
CA GLY A 69 6.30 -2.64 23.66
C GLY A 69 5.38 -3.32 24.65
N LYS A 70 4.64 -2.52 25.41
CA LYS A 70 3.62 -3.03 26.33
C LYS A 70 2.34 -3.35 25.55
N LEU A 71 2.21 -4.60 25.11
CA LEU A 71 1.00 -5.08 24.42
C LEU A 71 -0.26 -4.99 25.30
N ASP A 72 -0.10 -5.02 26.62
CA ASP A 72 -1.19 -4.94 27.59
C ASP A 72 -1.66 -3.49 27.86
N ALA A 73 -0.88 -2.49 27.44
CA ALA A 73 -1.16 -1.08 27.68
C ALA A 73 -1.48 -0.36 26.36
N LEU A 74 -2.55 -0.81 25.71
CA LEU A 74 -3.06 -0.17 24.50
C LEU A 74 -3.55 1.25 24.80
N PRO A 75 -3.34 2.21 23.87
CA PRO A 75 -3.88 3.55 24.03
C PRO A 75 -5.41 3.51 24.13
N GLN A 76 -5.94 4.36 25.00
CA GLN A 76 -7.38 4.46 25.18
C GLN A 76 -8.02 4.93 23.87
N ARG A 77 -8.99 4.16 23.37
CA ARG A 77 -9.76 4.55 22.18
C ARG A 77 -10.64 5.75 22.53
N GLY A 78 -10.72 6.71 21.61
CA GLY A 78 -11.67 7.80 21.69
C GLY A 78 -13.12 7.29 21.76
N SER A 79 -14.01 8.14 22.25
CA SER A 79 -15.45 7.86 22.28
C SER A 79 -16.03 7.67 20.87
N LEU A 80 -17.21 7.06 20.77
CA LEU A 80 -17.89 6.88 19.48
C LEU A 80 -18.15 8.24 18.81
N ASP A 81 -18.56 9.25 19.57
CA ASP A 81 -18.85 10.58 19.06
C ASP A 81 -17.60 11.27 18.49
N GLU A 82 -16.45 11.13 19.15
CA GLU A 82 -15.16 11.64 18.67
C GLU A 82 -14.74 10.95 17.35
N LEU A 83 -14.90 9.63 17.28
CA LEU A 83 -14.58 8.87 16.07
C LEU A 83 -15.53 9.20 14.92
N SER A 84 -16.82 9.41 15.20
CA SER A 84 -17.81 9.84 14.21
C SER A 84 -17.52 11.24 13.68
N ALA A 85 -17.11 12.18 14.55
CA ALA A 85 -16.68 13.50 14.12
C ALA A 85 -15.42 13.43 13.23
N ALA A 86 -14.43 12.61 13.62
CA ALA A 86 -13.19 12.43 12.87
C ALA A 86 -13.39 11.75 11.49
N LEU A 87 -14.49 11.00 11.30
CA LEU A 87 -14.80 10.33 10.05
C LEU A 87 -14.92 11.31 8.87
N GLY A 88 -15.41 12.53 9.13
CA GLY A 88 -15.53 13.58 8.11
C GLY A 88 -14.19 14.02 7.50
N ASP A 89 -13.11 13.88 8.27
CA ASP A 89 -11.74 14.23 7.92
C ASP A 89 -10.89 13.01 7.53
N ALA A 90 -11.47 11.81 7.54
CA ALA A 90 -10.78 10.60 7.14
C ALA A 90 -10.25 10.73 5.69
N PRO A 91 -9.01 10.30 5.41
CA PRO A 91 -8.42 10.38 4.07
C PRO A 91 -9.27 9.71 2.97
N LEU A 92 -9.97 8.63 3.31
CA LEU A 92 -10.90 7.96 2.39
C LEU A 92 -12.09 8.86 2.01
N MET A 93 -12.65 9.60 2.98
CA MET A 93 -13.73 10.55 2.72
C MET A 93 -13.24 11.72 1.87
N GLN A 94 -12.05 12.25 2.15
CA GLN A 94 -11.44 13.30 1.34
C GLN A 94 -11.18 12.82 -0.10
N GLY A 95 -10.62 11.61 -0.26
CA GLY A 95 -10.41 10.99 -1.58
C GLY A 95 -11.72 10.82 -2.35
N GLY A 96 -12.78 10.37 -1.70
CA GLY A 96 -14.11 10.27 -2.31
C GLY A 96 -14.66 11.62 -2.78
N ARG A 97 -14.52 12.68 -1.96
CA ARG A 97 -14.92 14.05 -2.35
C ARG A 97 -14.13 14.54 -3.56
N LEU A 98 -12.82 14.31 -3.59
CA LEU A 98 -11.96 14.68 -4.72
C LEU A 98 -12.33 13.92 -6.00
N ALA A 99 -12.64 12.63 -5.91
CA ALA A 99 -13.09 11.84 -7.05
C ALA A 99 -14.40 12.38 -7.64
N VAL A 100 -15.37 12.75 -6.79
CA VAL A 100 -16.62 13.38 -7.24
C VAL A 100 -16.36 14.75 -7.86
N ALA A 101 -15.50 15.57 -7.27
CA ALA A 101 -15.13 16.88 -7.80
C ALA A 101 -14.47 16.77 -9.19
N LEU A 102 -13.56 15.82 -9.37
CA LEU A 102 -12.94 15.50 -10.65
C LEU A 102 -13.99 15.08 -11.69
N GLY A 103 -14.89 14.16 -11.33
CA GLY A 103 -15.96 13.72 -12.22
C GLY A 103 -16.87 14.88 -12.68
N ARG A 104 -17.18 15.81 -11.78
CA ARG A 104 -17.94 17.03 -12.11
C ARG A 104 -17.16 17.96 -13.04
N ALA A 105 -15.88 18.17 -12.80
CA ALA A 105 -15.03 19.01 -13.64
C ALA A 105 -14.91 18.45 -15.07
N LEU A 106 -14.73 17.13 -15.20
CA LEU A 106 -14.69 16.46 -16.51
C LEU A 106 -16.02 16.59 -17.27
N LEU A 107 -17.15 16.46 -16.55
CA LEU A 107 -18.46 16.66 -17.14
C LEU A 107 -18.66 18.09 -17.66
N GLU A 108 -18.12 19.10 -16.95
CA GLU A 108 -18.23 20.50 -17.37
C GLU A 108 -17.40 20.79 -18.63
N VAL A 109 -16.19 20.23 -18.73
CA VAL A 109 -15.35 20.31 -19.94
C VAL A 109 -16.05 19.66 -21.15
N GLU A 110 -16.68 18.50 -20.96
CA GLU A 110 -17.41 17.85 -22.04
C GLU A 110 -18.63 18.68 -22.48
N LYS A 111 -19.32 19.34 -21.53
CA LYS A 111 -20.42 20.26 -21.84
C LYS A 111 -19.94 21.52 -22.58
N SER A 112 -18.81 22.09 -22.18
CA SER A 112 -18.26 23.28 -22.84
C SER A 112 -17.80 22.99 -24.26
N THR A 113 -17.33 21.77 -24.54
CA THR A 113 -16.95 21.32 -25.89
C THR A 113 -18.12 21.31 -26.89
N ARG A 114 -19.37 21.42 -26.42
CA ARG A 114 -20.54 21.62 -27.30
C ARG A 114 -20.62 23.04 -27.88
N TYR A 115 -20.02 24.02 -27.24
CA TYR A 115 -20.01 25.41 -27.70
C TYR A 115 -18.69 25.70 -28.43
N PRO A 116 -18.74 26.25 -29.66
CA PRO A 116 -17.52 26.60 -30.38
C PRO A 116 -16.81 27.78 -29.71
N ASP A 117 -15.54 27.62 -29.40
CA ASP A 117 -14.69 28.70 -28.88
C ASP A 117 -14.43 29.74 -29.98
N ILE A 118 -14.94 30.97 -29.80
CA ILE A 118 -14.70 32.07 -30.74
C ILE A 118 -13.34 32.71 -30.40
N THR A 119 -12.42 32.71 -31.36
CA THR A 119 -11.09 33.30 -31.19
C THR A 119 -10.98 34.63 -31.93
N LEU A 120 -10.63 35.71 -31.22
CA LEU A 120 -10.31 37.01 -31.81
C LEU A 120 -8.79 37.18 -31.87
N SER A 121 -8.24 37.44 -33.05
CA SER A 121 -6.81 37.70 -33.26
C SER A 121 -6.58 39.13 -33.73
N ALA A 122 -5.49 39.73 -33.25
CA ALA A 122 -5.02 41.04 -33.66
C ALA A 122 -3.50 40.98 -33.86
N GLY A 123 -3.01 41.56 -34.95
CA GLY A 123 -1.59 41.54 -35.29
C GLY A 123 -1.19 42.73 -36.16
N VAL A 124 0.10 42.89 -36.38
CA VAL A 124 0.65 43.89 -37.31
C VAL A 124 1.47 43.15 -38.36
N ALA A 125 1.09 43.31 -39.63
CA ALA A 125 1.82 42.75 -40.76
C ALA A 125 2.53 43.89 -41.49
N ARG A 126 3.81 43.71 -41.87
CA ARG A 126 4.50 44.68 -42.71
C ARG A 126 4.26 44.36 -44.17
N ASP A 127 3.63 45.28 -44.87
CA ASP A 127 3.49 45.23 -46.32
C ASP A 127 4.81 45.68 -46.95
N ASN A 128 5.52 44.73 -47.58
CA ASN A 128 6.82 44.98 -48.19
C ASN A 128 6.71 45.70 -49.55
N GLU A 129 5.55 45.67 -50.22
CA GLU A 129 5.32 46.44 -51.45
C GLU A 129 5.03 47.91 -51.15
N ALA A 130 4.24 48.17 -50.09
CA ALA A 130 3.91 49.54 -49.69
C ALA A 130 4.82 50.11 -48.59
N GLY A 131 5.82 49.35 -48.12
CA GLY A 131 6.81 49.77 -47.13
C GLY A 131 6.24 50.16 -45.76
N ARG A 132 5.03 49.72 -45.41
CA ARG A 132 4.26 50.20 -44.26
C ARG A 132 3.72 49.07 -43.40
N ASN A 133 3.59 49.34 -42.09
CA ASN A 133 2.96 48.41 -41.16
C ASN A 133 1.44 48.54 -41.25
N MET A 134 0.75 47.43 -41.46
CA MET A 134 -0.71 47.33 -41.50
C MET A 134 -1.20 46.57 -40.27
N ALA A 135 -2.21 47.10 -39.60
CA ALA A 135 -2.92 46.38 -38.55
C ALA A 135 -3.87 45.35 -39.17
N GLN A 136 -3.87 44.14 -38.63
CA GLN A 136 -4.75 43.04 -39.04
C GLN A 136 -5.59 42.59 -37.85
N LEU A 137 -6.89 42.44 -38.09
CA LEU A 137 -7.86 41.87 -37.15
C LEU A 137 -8.49 40.64 -37.80
N GLY A 138 -8.57 39.54 -37.08
CA GLY A 138 -9.17 38.29 -37.54
C GLY A 138 -10.12 37.71 -36.51
N VAL A 139 -11.21 37.10 -36.96
CA VAL A 139 -12.12 36.33 -36.11
C VAL A 139 -12.16 34.90 -36.65
N SER A 140 -11.94 33.91 -35.79
CA SER A 140 -12.02 32.49 -36.11
C SER A 140 -13.13 31.83 -35.31
N ILE A 141 -14.02 31.14 -36.02
CA ILE A 141 -15.12 30.34 -35.43
C ILE A 141 -14.96 28.91 -35.93
N PRO A 142 -14.58 27.95 -35.08
CA PRO A 142 -14.47 26.56 -35.49
C PRO A 142 -15.88 25.98 -35.73
N LEU A 143 -16.13 25.49 -36.96
CA LEU A 143 -17.37 24.81 -37.29
C LEU A 143 -17.26 23.31 -36.94
N PRO A 144 -18.04 22.78 -35.99
CA PRO A 144 -18.04 21.36 -35.67
C PRO A 144 -18.70 20.59 -36.83
N LEU A 145 -17.88 20.04 -37.73
CA LEU A 145 -18.36 19.13 -38.77
C LEU A 145 -18.69 17.78 -38.09
N PRO A 146 -19.89 17.20 -38.32
CA PRO A 146 -20.21 15.88 -37.80
C PRO A 146 -19.29 14.84 -38.45
N THR A 147 -18.20 14.49 -37.75
CA THR A 147 -17.34 13.38 -38.16
C THR A 147 -18.03 12.06 -37.82
N LYS A 148 -18.30 11.24 -38.83
CA LYS A 148 -18.72 9.84 -38.65
C LYS A 148 -17.51 9.04 -38.18
N ARG A 149 -17.06 9.23 -36.94
CA ARG A 149 -16.08 8.32 -36.33
C ARG A 149 -16.80 6.99 -36.06
N LYS A 150 -16.48 5.98 -36.86
CA LYS A 150 -16.84 4.59 -36.56
C LYS A 150 -16.08 4.20 -35.29
N THR A 151 -16.80 4.09 -34.18
CA THR A 151 -16.29 3.53 -32.93
C THR A 151 -15.70 2.14 -33.21
N PRO A 152 -14.42 1.86 -32.90
CA PRO A 152 -13.96 0.50 -32.76
C PRO A 152 -14.64 -0.05 -31.51
N ILE A 153 -15.52 -1.02 -31.71
CA ILE A 153 -16.18 -1.77 -30.65
C ILE A 153 -15.08 -2.40 -29.80
N ALA A 154 -14.98 -1.99 -28.54
CA ALA A 154 -14.02 -2.52 -27.59
C ALA A 154 -14.35 -3.98 -27.27
N ASN A 155 -13.43 -4.89 -27.57
CA ASN A 155 -13.49 -6.27 -27.16
C ASN A 155 -12.98 -6.37 -25.71
N TRP A 156 -13.90 -6.48 -24.75
CA TRP A 156 -13.57 -6.87 -23.37
C TRP A 156 -14.36 -8.12 -23.00
N ARG A 157 -13.80 -9.29 -23.33
CA ARG A 157 -14.13 -10.55 -22.65
C ARG A 157 -12.85 -11.33 -22.45
N ARG A 158 -12.08 -10.95 -21.43
CA ARG A 158 -11.27 -11.85 -20.56
C ARG A 158 -10.90 -11.11 -19.28
N ALA A 159 -11.59 -11.46 -18.19
CA ALA A 159 -11.04 -11.81 -16.89
C ALA A 159 -12.19 -12.39 -16.07
#